data_AF-A0A7J8K296-F1
#
_entry.id   AF-A0A7J8K296-F1
#
_cell.length_a   1.000
_cell.length_b   1.000
_cell.length_c   1.000
_cell.angle_alpha   90.00
_cell.angle_beta   90.00
_cell.angle_gamma   90.00
#
_symmetry.space_group_name_H-M   'P 1'
#
loop_
_entity.id
_entity.type
_entity.pdbx_description
1 polymer ?
#
loop_
_entity_poly.entity_id
_entity_poly.type
_entity_poly.pdbx_seq_one_letter_code
_entity_poly.pdbx_strand_id
1 'polypeptide(L)'
;MVNMVELTALQNEEENQNMVAPGCLAQSNDTAAKALWEALLNSKHKEAVMEVRRHLVEAASRENLPIKMSMGRVTPAQLTSYIQLFKNNLKALVNHCGLLQLGLATVQTLKHPQTAKWDNFLAFERLLLQSMGESTMPVVLNQLLPMIKPSNQRTNDDYSPEELLILLIYIYSVTGEFTEDKDLAETEEKVKKALAQTFCEESELSPLLQKITGCDSSINLTFHRSKIAVDELFTSLRDIAGARSLMKQFKSVYVPGNHTHQVSRPHPSDHPLLILFVVGGVTVSEAKMIKDLVLSLKPGTQVIVLSTRLLKPLTMPELLFATDRLHPDLGF
;
A
#
# COMPACT_ATOMS: atom_id res chain seq x y z
N MET A 1 -8.35 -4.60 -12.70
CA MET A 1 -9.00 -5.42 -13.75
C MET A 1 -7.91 -5.83 -14.73
N VAL A 2 -7.80 -7.12 -15.10
CA VAL A 2 -6.67 -7.60 -15.91
C VAL A 2 -6.95 -7.36 -17.39
N ASN A 3 -6.02 -6.71 -18.09
CA ASN A 3 -6.14 -6.54 -19.54
C ASN A 3 -5.81 -7.87 -20.24
N MET A 4 -6.78 -8.46 -20.93
CA MET A 4 -6.63 -9.76 -21.60
C MET A 4 -6.20 -9.65 -23.07
N VAL A 5 -6.00 -8.43 -23.58
CA VAL A 5 -5.73 -8.16 -25.01
C VAL A 5 -4.51 -8.94 -25.51
N GLU A 6 -3.45 -9.08 -24.70
CA GLU A 6 -2.24 -9.84 -25.06
C GLU A 6 -2.52 -11.32 -25.41
N LEU A 7 -3.59 -11.91 -24.87
CA LEU A 7 -4.04 -13.28 -25.16
C LEU A 7 -5.07 -13.36 -26.29
N THR A 8 -5.56 -12.22 -26.79
CA THR A 8 -6.52 -12.16 -27.89
C THR A 8 -5.84 -11.74 -29.20
N ALA A 9 -6.56 -11.88 -30.32
CA ALA A 9 -6.12 -11.39 -31.62
C ALA A 9 -6.43 -9.89 -31.83
N LEU A 10 -6.97 -9.20 -30.83
CA LEU A 10 -7.38 -7.79 -30.91
C LEU A 10 -6.18 -6.87 -30.70
N GLN A 11 -6.09 -5.80 -31.51
CA GLN A 11 -5.13 -4.70 -31.32
C GLN A 11 -5.79 -3.58 -30.51
N ASN A 12 -5.04 -2.94 -29.61
CA ASN A 12 -5.51 -1.76 -28.89
C ASN A 12 -5.25 -0.51 -29.75
N GLU A 13 -6.30 0.23 -30.12
CA GLU A 13 -6.17 1.66 -30.38
C GLU A 13 -6.21 2.37 -29.03
N GLU A 14 -5.18 3.16 -28.73
CA GLU A 14 -4.77 3.53 -27.36
C GLU A 14 -5.69 4.51 -26.59
N GLU A 15 -6.85 4.93 -27.10
CA GLU A 15 -7.57 6.05 -26.45
C GLU A 15 -9.08 5.90 -26.20
N ASN A 16 -9.73 4.76 -26.47
CA ASN A 16 -11.14 4.61 -26.08
C ASN A 16 -11.52 3.26 -25.46
N GLN A 17 -12.03 3.38 -24.24
CA GLN A 17 -12.33 2.34 -23.28
C GLN A 17 -13.62 1.60 -23.66
N ASN A 18 -13.49 0.35 -24.05
CA ASN A 18 -14.45 -0.70 -23.70
C ASN A 18 -13.68 -2.03 -23.71
N MET A 19 -13.15 -2.41 -22.54
CA MET A 19 -12.43 -3.68 -22.40
C MET A 19 -13.41 -4.84 -22.58
N VAL A 20 -13.41 -5.45 -23.78
CA VAL A 20 -14.41 -6.43 -24.23
C VAL A 20 -14.49 -7.67 -23.34
N ALA A 21 -13.39 -8.05 -22.69
CA ALA A 21 -13.36 -9.16 -21.72
C ALA A 21 -12.39 -8.87 -20.58
N PRO A 22 -12.84 -8.30 -19.45
CA PRO A 22 -11.99 -8.11 -18.29
C PRO A 22 -11.59 -9.45 -17.67
N GLY A 23 -10.30 -9.66 -17.44
CA GLY A 23 -9.81 -10.85 -16.73
C GLY A 23 -10.12 -10.79 -15.23
N CYS A 24 -10.32 -11.96 -14.62
CA CYS A 24 -10.62 -12.10 -13.20
C CYS A 24 -9.39 -12.58 -12.41
N LEU A 25 -9.11 -11.98 -11.26
CA LEU A 25 -8.05 -12.44 -10.37
C LEU A 25 -8.50 -13.60 -9.48
N ALA A 26 -9.79 -13.66 -9.15
CA ALA A 26 -10.35 -14.65 -8.25
C ALA A 26 -11.15 -15.68 -9.04
N GLN A 27 -10.55 -16.85 -9.27
CA GLN A 27 -11.25 -17.98 -9.87
C GLN A 27 -11.50 -19.06 -8.81
N SER A 28 -12.74 -19.15 -8.32
CA SER A 28 -13.13 -20.09 -7.27
C SER A 28 -13.13 -21.56 -7.72
N ASN A 29 -13.32 -21.79 -9.02
CA ASN A 29 -13.54 -23.12 -9.59
C ASN A 29 -12.26 -23.80 -10.07
N ASP A 30 -11.17 -23.05 -10.23
CA ASP A 30 -9.85 -23.57 -10.62
C ASP A 30 -8.96 -23.68 -9.37
N THR A 31 -8.72 -24.92 -8.94
CA THR A 31 -7.89 -25.22 -7.77
C THR A 31 -6.44 -24.75 -7.94
N ALA A 32 -5.90 -24.78 -9.16
CA ALA A 32 -4.53 -24.34 -9.43
C ALA A 32 -4.43 -22.81 -9.38
N ALA A 33 -5.38 -22.10 -10.00
CA ALA A 33 -5.44 -20.64 -9.90
C ALA A 33 -5.69 -20.18 -8.46
N LYS A 34 -6.55 -20.87 -7.70
CA LYS A 34 -6.79 -20.58 -6.28
C LYS A 34 -5.51 -20.75 -5.44
N ALA A 35 -4.80 -21.86 -5.63
CA ALA A 35 -3.54 -22.11 -4.92
C ALA A 35 -2.49 -21.03 -5.26
N LEU A 36 -2.36 -20.64 -6.54
CA LEU A 36 -1.48 -19.55 -6.95
C LEU A 36 -1.90 -18.21 -6.34
N TRP A 37 -3.20 -17.89 -6.34
CA TRP A 37 -3.72 -16.67 -5.74
C TRP A 37 -3.43 -16.60 -4.24
N GLU A 38 -3.64 -17.70 -3.51
CA GLU A 38 -3.28 -17.80 -2.09
C GLU A 38 -1.77 -17.68 -1.87
N ALA A 39 -0.94 -18.29 -2.73
CA ALA A 39 0.52 -18.14 -2.65
C ALA A 39 0.95 -16.68 -2.87
N LEU A 40 0.36 -15.97 -3.83
CA LEU A 40 0.64 -14.56 -4.10
C LEU A 40 0.35 -13.66 -2.89
N LEU A 41 -0.75 -13.91 -2.17
CA LEU A 41 -1.12 -13.14 -0.98
C LEU A 41 -0.19 -13.41 0.22
N ASN A 42 0.36 -14.62 0.33
CA ASN A 42 1.16 -15.02 1.49
C ASN A 42 2.69 -14.95 1.27
N SER A 43 3.17 -14.84 0.04
CA SER A 43 4.62 -14.81 -0.27
C SER A 43 5.19 -13.39 -0.39
N LYS A 44 6.53 -13.28 -0.38
CA LYS A 44 7.23 -12.02 -0.69
C LYS A 44 7.23 -11.76 -2.20
N HIS A 45 7.36 -10.50 -2.61
CA HIS A 45 7.32 -10.11 -4.04
C HIS A 45 8.18 -11.00 -4.96
N LYS A 46 9.44 -11.27 -4.60
CA LYS A 46 10.35 -12.09 -5.42
C LYS A 46 9.91 -13.56 -5.50
N GLU A 47 9.40 -14.11 -4.41
CA GLU A 47 8.91 -15.49 -4.32
C GLU A 47 7.60 -15.64 -5.10
N ALA A 48 6.67 -14.69 -4.93
CA ALA A 48 5.41 -14.59 -5.67
C ALA A 48 5.64 -14.66 -7.19
N VAL A 49 6.57 -13.85 -7.70
CA VAL A 49 6.89 -13.83 -9.14
C VAL A 49 7.54 -15.14 -9.60
N MET A 50 8.37 -15.77 -8.77
CA MET A 50 8.92 -17.11 -9.07
C MET A 50 7.83 -18.18 -9.09
N GLU A 51 6.85 -18.08 -8.21
CA GLU A 51 5.75 -19.04 -8.11
C GLU A 51 4.81 -18.97 -9.31
N VAL A 52 4.54 -17.75 -9.81
CA VAL A 52 3.84 -17.54 -11.09
C VAL A 52 4.60 -18.20 -12.24
N ARG A 53 5.92 -17.97 -12.32
CA ARG A 53 6.75 -18.60 -13.33
C ARG A 53 6.70 -20.13 -13.23
N ARG A 54 6.81 -20.70 -12.02
CA ARG A 54 6.77 -22.14 -11.79
C ARG A 54 5.49 -22.75 -12.37
N HIS A 55 4.34 -22.19 -12.01
CA HIS A 55 3.06 -22.70 -12.49
C HIS A 55 2.86 -22.52 -14.00
N LEU A 56 3.31 -21.40 -14.59
CA LEU A 56 3.24 -21.20 -16.05
C LEU A 56 4.08 -22.24 -16.81
N VAL A 57 5.27 -22.54 -16.31
CA VAL A 57 6.16 -23.56 -16.90
C VAL A 57 5.56 -24.96 -16.73
N GLU A 58 4.99 -25.27 -15.57
CA GLU A 58 4.31 -26.56 -15.33
C GLU A 58 3.09 -26.74 -16.23
N ALA A 59 2.26 -25.71 -16.39
CA ALA A 59 1.13 -25.74 -17.30
C ALA A 59 1.59 -25.91 -18.76
N ALA A 60 2.63 -25.19 -19.17
CA ALA A 60 3.17 -25.31 -20.53
C ALA A 60 3.74 -26.71 -20.80
N SER A 61 4.34 -27.34 -19.78
CA SER A 61 4.91 -28.68 -19.88
C SER A 61 3.82 -29.75 -19.99
N ARG A 62 2.70 -29.58 -19.27
CA ARG A 62 1.54 -30.50 -19.35
C ARG A 62 0.87 -30.47 -20.73
N GLU A 63 0.91 -29.31 -21.39
CA GLU A 63 0.34 -29.11 -22.73
C GLU A 63 1.36 -29.37 -23.87
N ASN A 64 2.56 -29.87 -23.54
CA ASN A 64 3.67 -30.15 -24.48
C ASN A 64 4.06 -28.95 -25.36
N LEU A 65 4.03 -27.72 -24.82
CA LEU A 65 4.41 -26.50 -25.52
C LEU A 65 5.95 -26.34 -25.58
N PRO A 66 6.51 -25.63 -26.57
CA PRO A 66 7.95 -25.44 -26.69
C PRO A 66 8.47 -24.45 -25.64
N ILE A 67 8.95 -24.97 -24.50
CA ILE A 67 9.46 -24.16 -23.38
C ILE A 67 10.95 -23.88 -23.56
N LYS A 68 11.32 -22.60 -23.56
CA LYS A 68 12.71 -22.18 -23.33
C LYS A 68 12.95 -21.96 -21.84
N MET A 69 13.66 -22.90 -21.21
CA MET A 69 14.07 -22.79 -19.81
C MET A 69 15.26 -21.82 -19.69
N SER A 70 15.09 -20.69 -19.01
CA SER A 70 16.20 -19.78 -18.69
C SER A 70 16.36 -19.62 -17.18
N MET A 71 17.47 -20.09 -16.63
CA MET A 71 17.76 -19.96 -15.20
C MET A 71 18.15 -18.51 -14.88
N GLY A 72 17.47 -17.85 -13.93
CA GLY A 72 17.78 -16.46 -13.58
C GLY A 72 16.59 -15.66 -13.01
N ARG A 73 16.81 -14.35 -12.84
CA ARG A 73 15.78 -13.39 -12.37
C ARG A 73 14.60 -13.40 -13.34
N VAL A 74 13.40 -13.55 -12.80
CA VAL A 74 12.17 -13.53 -13.60
C VAL A 74 11.88 -12.10 -14.03
N THR A 75 11.75 -11.89 -15.34
CA THR A 75 11.42 -10.59 -15.94
C THR A 75 9.99 -10.59 -16.51
N PRO A 76 9.34 -9.41 -16.67
CA PRO A 76 8.01 -9.35 -17.26
C PRO A 76 7.98 -9.88 -18.69
N ALA A 77 9.06 -9.65 -19.47
CA ALA A 77 9.21 -10.17 -20.82
C ALA A 77 9.26 -11.71 -20.84
N GLN A 78 9.90 -12.32 -19.85
CA GLN A 78 9.96 -13.77 -19.72
C GLN A 78 8.59 -14.38 -19.37
N LEU A 79 7.85 -13.77 -18.45
CA LEU A 79 6.49 -14.22 -18.14
C LEU A 79 5.56 -14.05 -19.36
N THR A 80 5.69 -12.94 -20.08
CA THR A 80 4.94 -12.68 -21.32
C THR A 80 5.22 -13.77 -22.36
N SER A 81 6.48 -14.18 -22.54
CA SER A 81 6.84 -15.21 -23.53
C SER A 81 6.24 -16.57 -23.20
N TYR A 82 6.15 -16.96 -21.92
CA TYR A 82 5.46 -18.18 -21.51
C TYR A 82 3.96 -18.11 -21.74
N ILE A 83 3.32 -16.97 -21.45
CA ILE A 83 1.88 -16.75 -21.65
C ILE A 83 1.54 -16.81 -23.15
N GLN A 84 2.39 -16.24 -24.01
CA GLN A 84 2.19 -16.24 -25.47
C GLN A 84 2.20 -17.64 -26.10
N LEU A 85 2.83 -18.64 -25.48
CA LEU A 85 2.81 -20.03 -25.97
C LEU A 85 1.38 -20.61 -26.02
N PHE A 86 0.47 -20.09 -25.19
CA PHE A 86 -0.91 -20.56 -25.11
C PHE A 86 -1.84 -19.90 -26.13
N LYS A 87 -1.40 -18.81 -26.78
CA LYS A 87 -2.25 -18.00 -27.68
C LYS A 87 -2.87 -18.81 -28.82
N ASN A 88 -2.13 -19.76 -29.38
CA ASN A 88 -2.58 -20.57 -30.53
C ASN A 88 -3.27 -21.88 -30.11
N ASN A 89 -3.27 -22.22 -28.81
CA ASN A 89 -3.87 -23.45 -28.30
C ASN A 89 -5.10 -23.12 -27.44
N LEU A 90 -6.25 -23.01 -28.09
CA LEU A 90 -7.52 -22.65 -27.44
C LEU A 90 -7.90 -23.63 -26.33
N LYS A 91 -7.59 -24.92 -26.47
CA LYS A 91 -7.88 -25.93 -25.44
C LYS A 91 -7.06 -25.68 -24.17
N ALA A 92 -5.76 -25.44 -24.32
CA ALA A 92 -4.89 -25.10 -23.21
C ALA A 92 -5.26 -23.75 -22.58
N LEU A 93 -5.68 -22.77 -23.38
CA LEU A 93 -6.10 -21.46 -22.90
C LEU A 93 -7.36 -21.54 -22.03
N VAL A 94 -8.36 -22.33 -22.43
CA VAL A 94 -9.57 -22.55 -21.63
C VAL A 94 -9.24 -23.31 -20.33
N ASN A 95 -8.41 -24.35 -20.42
CA ASN A 95 -8.06 -25.18 -19.26
C ASN A 95 -7.24 -24.44 -18.20
N HIS A 96 -6.37 -23.51 -18.60
CA HIS A 96 -5.46 -22.77 -17.70
C HIS A 96 -5.80 -21.28 -17.63
N CYS A 97 -7.05 -20.89 -17.93
CA CYS A 97 -7.44 -19.49 -18.06
C CYS A 97 -7.15 -18.67 -16.78
N GLY A 98 -7.42 -19.23 -15.59
CA GLY A 98 -7.13 -18.55 -14.32
C GLY A 98 -5.66 -18.32 -14.05
N LEU A 99 -4.86 -19.33 -14.33
CA LEU A 99 -3.41 -19.23 -14.26
C LEU A 99 -2.89 -18.12 -15.18
N LEU A 100 -3.36 -18.09 -16.43
CA LEU A 100 -2.93 -17.11 -17.42
C LEU A 100 -3.39 -15.69 -17.04
N GLN A 101 -4.59 -15.54 -16.46
CA GLN A 101 -5.08 -14.26 -15.93
C GLN A 101 -4.20 -13.75 -14.79
N LEU A 102 -3.81 -14.61 -13.84
CA LEU A 102 -2.88 -14.25 -12.76
C LEU A 102 -1.47 -13.93 -13.29
N GLY A 103 -1.00 -14.67 -14.29
CA GLY A 103 0.25 -14.40 -14.98
C GLY A 103 0.25 -13.02 -15.67
N LEU A 104 -0.79 -12.72 -16.44
CA LEU A 104 -0.96 -11.42 -17.11
C LEU A 104 -1.08 -10.28 -16.10
N ALA A 105 -1.83 -10.47 -15.02
CA ALA A 105 -1.93 -9.50 -13.94
C ALA A 105 -0.55 -9.18 -13.37
N THR A 106 0.26 -10.21 -13.10
CA THR A 106 1.63 -10.07 -12.60
C THR A 106 2.50 -9.30 -13.60
N VAL A 107 2.42 -9.61 -14.89
CA VAL A 107 3.15 -8.89 -15.95
C VAL A 107 2.75 -7.42 -16.00
N GLN A 108 1.46 -7.11 -15.94
CA GLN A 108 0.95 -5.74 -15.96
C GLN A 108 1.39 -4.95 -14.74
N THR A 109 1.32 -5.56 -13.55
CA THR A 109 1.83 -4.96 -12.32
C THR A 109 3.32 -4.65 -12.43
N LEU A 110 4.13 -5.56 -12.97
CA LEU A 110 5.57 -5.33 -13.10
C LEU A 110 5.94 -4.31 -14.19
N LYS A 111 5.13 -4.17 -15.24
CA LYS A 111 5.33 -3.18 -16.32
C LYS A 111 4.77 -1.79 -15.99
N HIS A 112 4.03 -1.64 -14.89
CA HIS A 112 3.35 -0.39 -14.59
C HIS A 112 4.35 0.77 -14.38
N PRO A 113 4.10 1.98 -14.94
CA PRO A 113 5.02 3.11 -14.80
C PRO A 113 5.33 3.48 -13.34
N GLN A 114 4.35 3.34 -12.45
CA GLN A 114 4.53 3.64 -11.03
C GLN A 114 5.39 2.61 -10.27
N THR A 115 5.75 1.46 -10.86
CA THR A 115 6.56 0.44 -10.17
C THR A 115 7.90 0.99 -9.69
N ALA A 116 8.56 1.83 -10.51
CA ALA A 116 9.79 2.51 -10.10
C ALA A 116 9.57 3.44 -8.89
N LYS A 117 8.44 4.16 -8.84
CA LYS A 117 8.08 4.98 -7.68
C LYS A 117 7.88 4.14 -6.42
N TRP A 118 7.18 3.01 -6.54
CA TRP A 118 6.98 2.10 -5.40
C TRP A 118 8.30 1.54 -4.85
N ASP A 119 9.25 1.23 -5.73
CA ASP A 119 10.61 0.83 -5.31
C ASP A 119 11.34 1.98 -4.60
N ASN A 120 11.18 3.22 -5.05
CA ASN A 120 11.73 4.41 -4.38
C ASN A 120 11.12 4.63 -2.99
N PHE A 121 9.79 4.48 -2.84
CA PHE A 121 9.12 4.52 -1.53
C PHE A 121 9.67 3.46 -0.57
N LEU A 122 9.85 2.23 -1.05
CA LEU A 122 10.39 1.14 -0.24
C LEU A 122 11.86 1.38 0.14
N ALA A 123 12.66 1.94 -0.77
CA ALA A 123 14.03 2.33 -0.50
C ALA A 123 14.10 3.44 0.56
N PHE A 124 13.23 4.45 0.45
CA PHE A 124 13.12 5.52 1.42
C PHE A 124 12.65 4.99 2.78
N GLU A 125 11.63 4.12 2.82
CA GLU A 125 11.17 3.48 4.06
C GLU A 125 12.29 2.74 4.80
N ARG A 126 13.12 1.99 4.06
CA ARG A 126 14.30 1.30 4.63
C ARG A 126 15.35 2.28 5.14
N LEU A 127 15.63 3.33 4.37
CA LEU A 127 16.56 4.39 4.75
C LEU A 127 16.08 5.09 6.02
N LEU A 128 14.79 5.38 6.13
CA LEU A 128 14.18 5.98 7.32
C LEU A 128 14.35 5.09 8.55
N LEU A 129 13.98 3.81 8.44
CA LEU A 129 14.08 2.86 9.56
C LEU A 129 15.53 2.69 10.03
N GLN A 130 16.49 2.69 9.11
CA GLN A 130 17.91 2.69 9.46
C GLN A 130 18.31 4.02 10.12
N SER A 131 17.93 5.15 9.53
CA SER A 131 18.29 6.48 10.02
C SER A 131 17.73 6.76 11.40
N MET A 132 16.52 6.30 11.75
CA MET A 132 15.98 6.49 13.10
C MET A 132 16.66 5.61 14.16
N GLY A 133 17.32 4.52 13.78
CA GLY A 133 18.13 3.74 14.70
C GLY A 133 19.44 4.44 15.09
N GLU A 134 19.92 5.37 14.26
CA GLU A 134 21.25 5.98 14.35
C GLU A 134 21.22 7.52 14.51
N SER A 135 20.12 8.19 14.10
CA SER A 135 20.03 9.65 13.88
C SER A 135 18.75 10.25 14.49
N THR A 136 18.76 11.56 14.69
CA THR A 136 17.62 12.34 15.19
C THR A 136 16.66 12.76 14.06
N MET A 137 15.39 13.01 14.41
CA MET A 137 14.32 13.44 13.48
C MET A 137 14.68 14.59 12.50
N PRO A 138 15.48 15.61 12.89
CA PRO A 138 15.92 16.65 11.95
C PRO A 138 16.72 16.10 10.76
N VAL A 139 17.50 15.04 10.93
CA VAL A 139 18.28 14.43 9.84
C VAL A 139 17.35 13.84 8.78
N VAL A 140 16.31 13.13 9.23
CA VAL A 140 15.28 12.55 8.37
C VAL A 140 14.51 13.63 7.60
N LEU A 141 14.12 14.71 8.26
CA LEU A 141 13.41 15.81 7.59
C LEU A 141 14.31 16.54 6.58
N ASN A 142 15.60 16.68 6.87
CA ASN A 142 16.57 17.24 5.91
C ASN A 142 16.79 16.31 4.69
N GLN A 143 16.66 14.99 4.85
CA GLN A 143 16.68 14.05 3.72
C GLN A 143 15.41 14.17 2.85
N LEU A 144 14.26 14.49 3.45
CA LEU A 144 13.00 14.70 2.72
C LEU A 144 12.98 16.04 1.96
N LEU A 145 13.59 17.08 2.50
CA LEU A 145 13.59 18.43 1.91
C LEU A 145 13.96 18.48 0.40
N PRO A 146 15.03 17.82 -0.10
CA PRO A 146 15.35 17.81 -1.53
C PRO A 146 14.36 17.03 -2.40
N MET A 147 13.50 16.21 -1.80
CA MET A 147 12.44 15.47 -2.50
C MET A 147 11.18 16.34 -2.69
N ILE A 148 11.04 17.43 -1.93
CA ILE A 148 9.94 18.39 -2.05
C ILE A 148 10.29 19.36 -3.17
N LYS A 149 9.78 19.06 -4.37
CA LYS A 149 9.97 19.90 -5.55
C LYS A 149 8.68 20.62 -5.94
N PRO A 150 8.77 21.90 -6.32
CA PRO A 150 7.65 22.61 -6.91
C PRO A 150 7.20 21.98 -8.24
N SER A 151 5.95 22.23 -8.62
CA SER A 151 5.31 21.62 -9.80
C SER A 151 6.10 21.89 -11.10
N ASN A 152 6.72 23.06 -11.22
CA ASN A 152 7.55 23.47 -12.37
C ASN A 152 8.86 22.68 -12.55
N GLN A 153 9.35 22.00 -11.51
CA GLN A 153 10.60 21.23 -11.51
C GLN A 153 10.35 19.73 -11.39
N ARG A 154 9.08 19.31 -11.31
CA ARG A 154 8.68 17.93 -11.09
C ARG A 154 8.68 17.15 -12.41
N THR A 155 9.32 16.00 -12.39
CA THR A 155 9.23 14.99 -13.45
C THR A 155 8.21 13.91 -13.09
N ASN A 156 7.84 13.06 -14.05
CA ASN A 156 6.92 11.96 -13.79
C ASN A 156 7.39 10.98 -12.70
N ASP A 157 8.67 10.94 -12.36
CA ASP A 157 9.24 10.06 -11.32
C ASP A 157 9.26 10.71 -9.93
N ASP A 158 9.06 12.02 -9.83
CA ASP A 158 9.06 12.75 -8.57
C ASP A 158 7.72 12.59 -7.82
N TYR A 159 7.72 12.97 -6.54
CA TYR A 159 6.59 12.80 -5.64
C TYR A 159 5.55 13.92 -5.80
N SER A 160 4.29 13.52 -5.82
CA SER A 160 3.13 14.41 -5.71
C SER A 160 2.97 14.96 -4.28
N PRO A 161 2.25 16.07 -4.09
CA PRO A 161 1.95 16.62 -2.77
C PRO A 161 1.33 15.58 -1.82
N GLU A 162 0.42 14.74 -2.32
CA GLU A 162 -0.26 13.71 -1.54
C GLU A 162 0.68 12.58 -1.11
N GLU A 163 1.60 12.19 -2.01
CA GLU A 163 2.66 11.25 -1.72
C GLU A 163 3.63 11.77 -0.66
N LEU A 164 3.97 13.06 -0.71
CA LEU A 164 4.78 13.72 0.33
C LEU A 164 4.05 13.74 1.68
N LEU A 165 2.73 13.95 1.70
CA LEU A 165 1.92 13.86 2.91
C LEU A 165 1.95 12.43 3.50
N ILE A 166 1.89 11.39 2.66
CA ILE A 166 2.02 9.99 3.12
C ILE A 166 3.39 9.77 3.77
N LEU A 167 4.47 10.25 3.15
CA LEU A 167 5.81 10.14 3.71
C LEU A 167 5.92 10.87 5.06
N LEU A 168 5.35 12.06 5.18
CA LEU A 168 5.33 12.81 6.44
C LEU A 168 4.52 12.08 7.52
N ILE A 169 3.33 11.58 7.20
CA ILE A 169 2.52 10.75 8.11
C ILE A 169 3.35 9.55 8.59
N TYR A 170 4.02 8.86 7.67
CA TYR A 170 4.86 7.72 8.00
C TYR A 170 5.99 8.14 8.95
N ILE A 171 6.79 9.16 8.61
CA ILE A 171 7.90 9.66 9.43
C ILE A 171 7.44 9.97 10.87
N TYR A 172 6.38 10.76 11.03
CA TYR A 172 5.88 11.14 12.36
C TYR A 172 5.29 9.94 13.11
N SER A 173 4.64 8.99 12.40
CA SER A 173 4.08 7.78 13.02
C SER A 173 5.13 6.80 13.55
N VAL A 174 6.28 6.66 12.86
CA VAL A 174 7.36 5.76 13.28
C VAL A 174 8.24 6.42 14.32
N THR A 175 8.55 7.72 14.17
CA THR A 175 9.42 8.47 15.12
C THR A 175 8.85 8.44 16.53
N GLY A 176 7.53 8.60 16.70
CA GLY A 176 6.89 8.59 18.01
C GLY A 176 7.27 9.82 18.85
N GLU A 177 7.53 9.63 20.15
CA GLU A 177 7.89 10.74 21.04
C GLU A 177 9.29 11.27 20.72
N PHE A 178 9.37 12.56 20.38
CA PHE A 178 10.62 13.29 20.17
C PHE A 178 10.66 14.54 21.04
N THR A 179 11.86 15.00 21.39
CA THR A 179 12.06 16.26 22.10
C THR A 179 12.08 17.41 21.11
N GLU A 180 11.33 18.47 21.40
CA GLU A 180 11.39 19.71 20.62
C GLU A 180 12.73 20.43 20.88
N ASP A 181 13.68 20.22 19.99
CA ASP A 181 14.93 20.98 19.95
C ASP A 181 14.82 22.13 18.94
N LYS A 182 15.64 23.17 19.12
CA LYS A 182 15.74 24.31 18.20
C LYS A 182 16.04 23.85 16.77
N ASP A 183 16.94 22.89 16.62
CA ASP A 183 17.32 22.32 15.31
C ASP A 183 16.14 21.62 14.62
N LEU A 184 15.26 20.99 15.40
CA LEU A 184 14.04 20.36 14.88
C LEU A 184 13.05 21.42 14.42
N ALA A 185 12.79 22.43 15.24
CA ALA A 185 11.87 23.52 14.89
C ALA A 185 12.33 24.27 13.62
N GLU A 186 13.64 24.52 13.49
CA GLU A 186 14.20 25.14 12.29
C GLU A 186 14.08 24.25 11.04
N THR A 187 14.33 22.95 11.18
CA THR A 187 14.21 22.00 10.07
C THR A 187 12.76 21.82 9.64
N GLU A 188 11.85 21.71 10.60
CA GLU A 188 10.42 21.62 10.35
C GLU A 188 9.89 22.86 9.62
N GLU A 189 10.28 24.06 10.05
CA GLU A 189 9.89 25.31 9.37
C GLU A 189 10.41 25.37 7.92
N LYS A 190 11.58 24.81 7.63
CA LYS A 190 12.08 24.69 6.24
C LYS A 190 11.19 23.76 5.40
N VAL A 191 10.82 22.60 5.95
CA VAL A 191 9.92 21.66 5.28
C VAL A 191 8.54 22.27 5.08
N LYS A 192 7.99 22.95 6.09
CA LYS A 192 6.70 23.65 6.01
C LYS A 192 6.69 24.69 4.90
N LYS A 193 7.73 25.52 4.81
CA LYS A 193 7.86 26.53 3.75
C LYS A 193 7.93 25.89 2.36
N ALA A 194 8.72 24.83 2.20
CA ALA A 194 8.82 24.12 0.92
C ALA A 194 7.48 23.48 0.51
N LEU A 195 6.76 22.88 1.46
CA LEU A 195 5.44 22.29 1.21
C LEU A 195 4.38 23.34 0.88
N ALA A 196 4.38 24.46 1.62
CA ALA A 196 3.45 25.56 1.37
C ALA A 196 3.68 26.19 -0.01
N GLN A 197 4.93 26.33 -0.43
CA GLN A 197 5.29 26.77 -1.78
C GLN A 197 4.81 25.76 -2.83
N THR A 198 5.04 24.46 -2.60
CA THR A 198 4.61 23.39 -3.51
C THR A 198 3.10 23.43 -3.75
N PHE A 199 2.29 23.57 -2.69
CA PHE A 199 0.83 23.64 -2.80
C PHE A 199 0.36 24.85 -3.62
N CYS A 200 1.01 26.01 -3.47
CA CYS A 200 0.67 27.23 -4.21
C CYS A 200 1.04 27.16 -5.70
N GLU A 201 2.09 26.41 -6.03
CA GLU A 201 2.56 26.28 -7.41
C GLU A 201 1.85 25.16 -8.19
N GLU A 202 0.90 24.43 -7.57
CA GLU A 202 0.09 23.44 -8.27
C GLU A 202 -0.90 24.11 -9.22
N SER A 203 -0.90 23.69 -10.48
CA SER A 203 -1.84 24.18 -11.50
C SER A 203 -3.28 23.77 -11.21
N GLU A 204 -3.46 22.52 -10.75
CA GLU A 204 -4.75 21.96 -10.36
C GLU A 204 -4.68 21.40 -8.94
N LEU A 205 -5.61 21.86 -8.08
CA LEU A 205 -5.70 21.34 -6.72
C LEU A 205 -6.46 20.02 -6.74
N SER A 206 -5.85 18.96 -6.21
CA SER A 206 -6.56 17.70 -5.99
C SER A 206 -7.69 17.88 -4.97
N PRO A 207 -8.71 17.00 -4.96
CA PRO A 207 -9.81 17.07 -4.00
C PRO A 207 -9.33 17.08 -2.54
N LEU A 208 -8.21 16.41 -2.26
CA LEU A 208 -7.60 16.39 -0.94
C LEU A 208 -7.00 17.76 -0.59
N LEU A 209 -6.23 18.37 -1.49
CA LEU A 209 -5.65 19.69 -1.26
C LEU A 209 -6.72 20.77 -1.13
N GLN A 210 -7.82 20.67 -1.88
CA GLN A 210 -8.96 21.57 -1.74
C GLN A 210 -9.56 21.51 -0.34
N LYS A 211 -9.79 20.29 0.18
CA LYS A 211 -10.31 20.09 1.55
C LYS A 211 -9.33 20.57 2.62
N ILE A 212 -8.03 20.30 2.46
CA ILE A 212 -6.99 20.73 3.42
C ILE A 212 -6.84 22.25 3.46
N THR A 213 -6.88 22.90 2.29
CA THR A 213 -6.63 24.36 2.19
C THR A 213 -7.91 25.20 2.30
N GLY A 214 -9.08 24.57 2.16
CA GLY A 214 -10.37 25.25 2.07
C GLY A 214 -10.48 26.14 0.84
N CYS A 215 -9.84 25.76 -0.28
CA CYS A 215 -9.83 26.50 -1.54
C CYS A 215 -10.34 25.63 -2.68
N ASP A 216 -11.33 26.13 -3.42
CA ASP A 216 -11.91 25.41 -4.57
C ASP A 216 -11.03 25.48 -5.84
N SER A 217 -10.04 26.38 -5.88
CA SER A 217 -9.15 26.56 -7.04
C SER A 217 -7.75 27.03 -6.64
N SER A 218 -6.76 26.71 -7.48
CA SER A 218 -5.35 27.10 -7.31
C SER A 218 -5.18 28.63 -7.28
N ILE A 219 -6.00 29.37 -8.04
CA ILE A 219 -5.98 30.84 -8.11
C ILE A 219 -6.27 31.49 -6.74
N ASN A 220 -7.10 30.85 -5.92
CA ASN A 220 -7.49 31.37 -4.60
C ASN A 220 -6.47 31.01 -3.50
N LEU A 221 -5.52 30.11 -3.79
CA LEU A 221 -4.56 29.60 -2.84
C LEU A 221 -3.32 30.49 -2.75
N THR A 222 -3.37 31.48 -1.87
CA THR A 222 -2.20 32.33 -1.58
C THR A 222 -1.19 31.60 -0.69
N PHE A 223 0.08 32.01 -0.76
CA PHE A 223 1.15 31.46 0.09
C PHE A 223 0.83 31.54 1.58
N HIS A 224 0.16 32.61 2.01
CA HIS A 224 -0.28 32.76 3.40
C HIS A 224 -1.32 31.70 3.81
N ARG A 225 -2.33 31.45 2.96
CA ARG A 225 -3.34 30.40 3.24
C ARG A 225 -2.73 29.02 3.22
N SER A 226 -1.84 28.76 2.26
CA SER A 226 -1.09 27.52 2.18
C SER A 226 -0.22 27.29 3.42
N LYS A 227 0.46 28.33 3.91
CA LYS A 227 1.25 28.27 5.15
C LYS A 227 0.37 27.89 6.35
N ILE A 228 -0.79 28.54 6.52
CA ILE A 228 -1.72 28.21 7.61
C ILE A 228 -2.15 26.74 7.55
N ALA A 229 -2.57 26.28 6.37
CA ALA A 229 -2.98 24.89 6.18
C ALA A 229 -1.84 23.91 6.53
N VAL A 230 -0.62 24.21 6.09
CA VAL A 230 0.56 23.39 6.42
C VAL A 230 0.89 23.43 7.92
N ASP A 231 0.74 24.56 8.59
CA ASP A 231 0.93 24.63 10.05
C ASP A 231 -0.08 23.77 10.82
N GLU A 232 -1.34 23.74 10.38
CA GLU A 232 -2.38 22.84 10.92
C GLU A 232 -2.07 21.36 10.65
N LEU A 233 -1.57 21.04 9.45
CA LEU A 233 -1.12 19.68 9.11
C LEU A 233 -0.01 19.20 10.05
N PHE A 234 1.01 20.02 10.28
CA PHE A 234 2.12 19.65 11.17
C PHE A 234 1.69 19.54 12.64
N THR A 235 0.72 20.35 13.07
CA THR A 235 0.11 20.18 14.40
C THR A 235 -0.53 18.80 14.51
N SER A 236 -1.31 18.39 13.51
CA SER A 236 -1.91 17.05 13.46
C SER A 236 -0.87 15.93 13.39
N LEU A 237 0.25 16.13 12.68
CA LEU A 237 1.36 15.16 12.61
C LEU A 237 2.03 14.97 13.97
N ARG A 238 2.24 16.05 14.73
CA ARG A 238 2.76 16.00 16.11
C ARG A 238 1.80 15.24 17.03
N ASP A 239 0.50 15.48 16.90
CA ASP A 239 -0.53 14.76 17.66
C ASP A 239 -0.51 13.24 17.38
N ILE A 240 -0.32 12.83 16.12
CA ILE A 240 -0.17 11.42 15.73
C ILE A 240 1.05 10.80 16.38
N ALA A 241 2.18 11.50 16.37
CA ALA A 241 3.41 11.05 16.99
C ALA A 241 3.23 10.86 18.52
N GLY A 242 2.50 11.78 19.16
CA GLY A 242 2.11 11.70 20.56
C GLY A 242 1.14 10.56 20.88
N ALA A 243 0.15 10.29 20.02
CA ALA A 243 -0.85 9.24 20.24
C ALA A 243 -0.23 7.82 20.38
N ARG A 244 0.95 7.60 19.78
CA ARG A 244 1.70 6.35 19.94
C ARG A 244 2.03 6.05 21.40
N SER A 245 2.26 7.07 22.24
CA SER A 245 2.54 6.89 23.66
C SER A 245 1.34 6.28 24.40
N LEU A 246 0.13 6.74 24.07
CA LEU A 246 -1.12 6.22 24.61
C LEU A 246 -1.35 4.77 24.19
N MET A 247 -0.84 4.35 23.02
CA MET A 247 -0.92 2.96 22.56
C MET A 247 0.10 2.04 23.24
N LYS A 248 1.18 2.57 23.84
CA LYS A 248 2.16 1.76 24.59
C LYS A 248 1.57 1.05 25.80
N GLN A 249 0.39 1.43 26.29
CA GLN A 249 -0.31 0.73 27.38
C GLN A 249 -0.98 -0.57 26.90
N PHE A 250 -1.34 -0.67 25.62
CA PHE A 250 -2.03 -1.82 25.03
C PHE A 250 -1.03 -2.81 24.40
N LYS A 251 -0.01 -3.22 25.15
CA LYS A 251 1.04 -4.15 24.64
C LYS A 251 0.55 -5.57 24.41
N SER A 252 -0.56 -5.94 25.04
CA SER A 252 -1.11 -7.26 24.91
C SER A 252 -2.63 -7.23 25.01
N VAL A 253 -3.28 -7.82 24.01
CA VAL A 253 -4.67 -8.28 24.12
C VAL A 253 -4.75 -9.50 25.06
N TYR A 254 -3.61 -10.14 25.32
CA TYR A 254 -3.41 -11.31 26.15
C TYR A 254 -2.65 -10.92 27.43
N VAL A 255 -3.35 -10.48 28.47
CA VAL A 255 -2.71 -10.35 29.79
C VAL A 255 -2.81 -11.73 30.46
N PRO A 256 -1.71 -12.49 30.64
CA PRO A 256 -1.78 -13.73 31.39
C PRO A 256 -2.20 -13.37 32.81
N GLY A 257 -3.36 -13.85 33.24
CA GLY A 257 -3.84 -13.60 34.59
C GLY A 257 -2.82 -14.08 35.62
N ASN A 258 -2.52 -13.25 36.61
CA ASN A 258 -1.80 -13.69 37.81
C ASN A 258 -2.55 -14.88 38.43
N HIS A 259 -1.80 -15.91 38.81
CA HIS A 259 -2.29 -17.22 39.27
C HIS A 259 -3.02 -17.18 40.63
N THR A 260 -3.44 -16.00 41.10
CA THR A 260 -4.09 -15.82 42.41
C THR A 260 -5.53 -15.36 42.21
N HIS A 261 -6.40 -16.36 42.03
CA HIS A 261 -7.83 -16.36 42.35
C HIS A 261 -8.63 -15.07 42.06
N GLN A 262 -9.19 -14.97 40.85
CA GLN A 262 -10.54 -14.44 40.64
C GLN A 262 -11.28 -15.31 39.61
N VAL A 263 -12.53 -15.62 39.92
CA VAL A 263 -13.48 -16.46 39.16
C VAL A 263 -13.28 -16.31 37.64
N SER A 264 -12.98 -17.44 36.96
CA SER A 264 -12.70 -17.54 35.53
C SER A 264 -13.80 -16.88 34.70
N ARG A 265 -13.56 -15.64 34.26
CA ARG A 265 -14.32 -15.03 33.18
C ARG A 265 -13.83 -15.69 31.89
N PRO A 266 -14.74 -16.09 30.97
CA PRO A 266 -14.32 -16.64 29.69
C PRO A 266 -13.44 -15.61 28.98
N HIS A 267 -12.21 -16.01 28.68
CA HIS A 267 -11.29 -15.19 27.90
C HIS A 267 -11.72 -15.28 26.43
N PRO A 268 -11.58 -14.20 25.63
CA PRO A 268 -11.75 -14.28 24.18
C PRO A 268 -10.88 -15.33 23.47
N SER A 269 -9.89 -15.91 24.17
CA SER A 269 -9.03 -16.97 23.64
C SER A 269 -9.59 -18.36 23.93
N ASP A 270 -10.53 -18.51 24.87
CA ASP A 270 -11.13 -19.81 25.22
C ASP A 270 -12.08 -20.31 24.11
N HIS A 271 -12.47 -19.41 23.20
CA HIS A 271 -13.26 -19.73 22.03
C HIS A 271 -12.34 -20.01 20.82
N PRO A 272 -12.67 -21.01 19.96
CA PRO A 272 -11.92 -21.30 18.74
C PRO A 272 -12.03 -20.23 17.65
N LEU A 273 -12.74 -19.12 17.91
CA LEU A 273 -12.96 -18.02 16.97
C LEU A 273 -12.66 -16.70 17.67
N LEU A 274 -11.72 -15.94 17.13
CA LEU A 274 -11.38 -14.58 17.54
C LEU A 274 -11.92 -13.59 16.52
N ILE A 275 -12.71 -12.61 16.96
CA ILE A 275 -13.19 -11.51 16.11
C ILE A 275 -12.44 -10.24 16.50
N LEU A 276 -11.76 -9.62 15.54
CA LEU A 276 -11.05 -8.35 15.72
C LEU A 276 -11.71 -7.28 14.85
N PHE A 277 -12.31 -6.26 15.45
CA PHE A 277 -12.88 -5.13 14.73
C PHE A 277 -11.95 -3.90 14.82
N VAL A 278 -11.40 -3.47 13.69
CA VAL A 278 -10.49 -2.32 13.60
C VAL A 278 -11.26 -1.09 13.12
N VAL A 279 -11.46 -0.14 14.04
CA VAL A 279 -12.07 1.16 13.74
C VAL A 279 -11.02 2.08 13.11
N GLY A 280 -11.35 2.69 11.98
CA GLY A 280 -10.41 3.56 11.21
C GLY A 280 -9.83 2.88 9.97
N GLY A 281 -9.98 1.55 9.89
CA GLY A 281 -9.63 0.75 8.72
C GLY A 281 -8.41 -0.14 8.94
N VAL A 282 -8.22 -1.10 8.04
CA VAL A 282 -7.12 -2.07 8.09
C VAL A 282 -6.45 -2.16 6.72
N THR A 283 -5.14 -2.32 6.68
CA THR A 283 -4.39 -2.62 5.46
C THR A 283 -4.31 -4.12 5.21
N VAL A 284 -4.06 -4.51 3.96
CA VAL A 284 -3.88 -5.94 3.60
C VAL A 284 -2.67 -6.54 4.33
N SER A 285 -1.60 -5.75 4.51
CA SER A 285 -0.40 -6.16 5.24
C SER A 285 -0.69 -6.44 6.71
N GLU A 286 -1.50 -5.62 7.38
CA GLU A 286 -1.92 -5.84 8.77
C GLU A 286 -2.82 -7.06 8.89
N ALA A 287 -3.78 -7.24 7.98
CA ALA A 287 -4.64 -8.43 7.98
C ALA A 287 -3.82 -9.72 7.86
N LYS A 288 -2.79 -9.72 7.00
CA LYS A 288 -1.83 -10.82 6.90
C LYS A 288 -1.02 -11.00 8.19
N MET A 289 -0.50 -9.91 8.76
CA MET A 289 0.25 -9.97 10.03
C MET A 289 -0.60 -10.57 11.16
N ILE A 290 -1.87 -10.17 11.28
CA ILE A 290 -2.80 -10.71 12.28
C ILE A 290 -3.01 -12.21 12.06
N LYS A 291 -3.24 -12.63 10.81
CA LYS A 291 -3.38 -14.05 10.45
C LYS A 291 -2.14 -14.84 10.86
N ASP A 292 -0.95 -14.38 10.47
CA ASP A 292 0.31 -15.07 10.74
C ASP A 292 0.61 -15.13 12.25
N LEU A 293 0.32 -14.05 12.98
CA LEU A 293 0.52 -13.98 14.42
C LEU A 293 -0.41 -14.94 15.18
N VAL A 294 -1.70 -15.00 14.84
CA VAL A 294 -2.63 -15.88 15.54
C VAL A 294 -2.36 -17.35 15.23
N LEU A 295 -1.98 -17.68 13.99
CA LEU A 295 -1.55 -19.04 13.64
C LEU A 295 -0.31 -19.47 14.44
N SER A 296 0.62 -18.54 14.70
CA SER A 296 1.82 -18.79 15.52
C SER A 296 1.50 -18.96 17.01
N LEU A 297 0.65 -18.09 17.57
CA LEU A 297 0.35 -18.09 19.01
C LEU A 297 -0.62 -19.19 19.43
N LYS A 298 -1.64 -19.51 18.62
CA LYS A 298 -2.67 -20.49 18.99
C LYS A 298 -3.17 -21.29 17.78
N PRO A 299 -2.44 -22.36 17.41
CA PRO A 299 -2.83 -23.25 16.31
C PRO A 299 -4.25 -23.79 16.51
N GLY A 300 -5.11 -23.64 15.50
CA GLY A 300 -6.52 -24.07 15.56
C GLY A 300 -7.53 -22.98 15.91
N THR A 301 -7.08 -21.76 16.22
CA THR A 301 -7.97 -20.59 16.39
C THR A 301 -8.24 -19.95 15.04
N GLN A 302 -9.52 -19.78 14.68
CA GLN A 302 -9.94 -18.99 13.52
C GLN A 302 -9.98 -17.51 13.87
N VAL A 303 -9.61 -16.65 12.92
CA VAL A 303 -9.66 -15.19 13.11
C VAL A 303 -10.53 -14.57 12.03
N ILE A 304 -11.46 -13.72 12.45
CA ILE A 304 -12.21 -12.85 11.56
C ILE A 304 -11.76 -11.41 11.86
N VAL A 305 -11.14 -10.78 10.87
CA VAL A 305 -10.79 -9.36 10.93
C VAL A 305 -11.89 -8.58 10.23
N LEU A 306 -12.51 -7.69 10.98
CA LEU A 306 -13.50 -6.72 10.50
C LEU A 306 -12.86 -5.34 10.59
N SER A 307 -13.23 -4.45 9.67
CA SER A 307 -12.80 -3.06 9.73
C SER A 307 -13.87 -2.15 9.16
N THR A 308 -13.79 -0.87 9.49
CA THR A 308 -14.69 0.12 8.88
C THR A 308 -14.41 0.29 7.38
N ARG A 309 -13.13 0.20 6.99
CA ARG A 309 -12.66 0.37 5.60
C ARG A 309 -11.41 -0.47 5.34
N LEU A 310 -11.15 -0.81 4.08
CA LEU A 310 -9.86 -1.36 3.63
C LEU A 310 -8.97 -0.18 3.18
N LEU A 311 -7.87 0.04 3.90
CA LEU A 311 -7.02 1.22 3.72
C LEU A 311 -6.08 1.07 2.53
N LYS A 312 -5.95 2.16 1.76
CA LYS A 312 -4.87 2.36 0.78
C LYS A 312 -3.99 3.53 1.24
N PRO A 313 -2.70 3.57 0.89
CA PRO A 313 -1.81 4.67 1.31
C PRO A 313 -2.38 6.07 1.01
N LEU A 314 -2.93 6.26 -0.19
CA LEU A 314 -3.54 7.53 -0.63
C LEU A 314 -4.82 7.93 0.11
N THR A 315 -5.47 7.00 0.81
CA THR A 315 -6.67 7.32 1.62
C THR A 315 -6.31 7.84 3.02
N MET A 316 -5.07 7.65 3.49
CA MET A 316 -4.69 8.06 4.85
C MET A 316 -4.64 9.58 5.04
N PRO A 317 -4.06 10.38 4.12
CA PRO A 317 -4.10 11.83 4.25
C PRO A 317 -5.53 12.39 4.28
N GLU A 318 -6.44 11.80 3.50
CA GLU A 318 -7.86 12.20 3.50
C GLU A 318 -8.52 11.91 4.86
N LEU A 319 -8.25 10.73 5.43
CA LEU A 319 -8.76 10.35 6.75
C LEU A 319 -8.25 11.24 7.88
N LEU A 320 -6.99 11.67 7.80
CA LEU A 320 -6.35 12.44 8.86
C LEU A 320 -6.68 13.93 8.79
N PHE A 321 -6.67 14.49 7.58
CA PHE A 321 -6.69 15.94 7.38
C PHE A 321 -7.98 16.48 6.76
N ALA A 322 -8.80 15.63 6.14
CA ALA A 322 -9.93 16.07 5.34
C ALA A 322 -11.27 15.44 5.73
N THR A 323 -11.29 14.62 6.79
CA THR A 323 -12.51 13.99 7.28
C THR A 323 -13.16 14.86 8.34
N ASP A 324 -14.43 15.19 8.12
CA ASP A 324 -15.25 15.84 9.14
C ASP A 324 -15.47 14.86 10.30
N ARG A 325 -14.88 15.16 11.46
CA ARG A 325 -14.98 14.32 12.65
C ARG A 325 -16.33 14.47 13.36
N LEU A 326 -17.13 15.49 13.00
CA LEU A 326 -18.47 15.72 13.54
C LEU A 326 -19.54 14.94 12.77
N HIS A 327 -19.30 14.67 11.48
CA HIS A 327 -20.15 13.87 10.62
C HIS A 327 -19.35 12.71 10.01
N PRO A 328 -19.28 11.55 10.68
CA PRO A 328 -18.58 10.41 10.10
C PRO A 328 -19.23 10.08 8.75
N ASP A 329 -18.42 10.00 7.69
CA ASP A 329 -18.83 9.52 6.38
C ASP A 329 -19.30 8.05 6.50
N LEU A 330 -20.58 7.90 6.84
CA LEU A 330 -21.33 6.67 6.74
C LEU A 330 -21.66 6.55 5.25
N GLY A 331 -20.67 6.12 4.47
CA GLY A 331 -20.85 5.86 3.04
C GLY A 331 -22.02 4.89 2.85
N PHE A 332 -23.13 5.41 2.35
CA PHE A 332 -24.27 4.66 1.84
C PHE A 332 -24.25 4.70 0.32
#